data_AF-A0AAV2IQ98-F1
#
_entry.id   AF-A0AAV2IQ98-F1
#
_cell.length_a   1.000
_cell.length_b   1.000
_cell.length_c   1.000
_cell.angle_alpha   90.00
_cell.angle_beta   90.00
_cell.angle_gamma   90.00
#
_symmetry.space_group_name_H-M   'P 1'
#
loop_
_entity.id
_entity.type
_entity.pdbx_description
1 polymer ?
#
loop_
_entity_poly.entity_id
_entity_poly.type
_entity_poly.pdbx_seq_one_letter_code
_entity_poly.pdbx_strand_id
1 'polypeptide(L)'
;MSDEEDGPLVKKARVFYGSLEEKERERLSAESKPSPETGVQTGVQTGIQAGIQAGNINISSGETLEIEERVSERQHEVLLEFERRRRARQITVSTDDTEVKAGLRALGEPITVFGEGPADRRER
;
A
#
# COMPACT_ATOMS: atom_id res chain seq x y z
N MET A 1 -33.82 46.37 14.99
CA MET A 1 -34.44 45.56 13.92
C MET A 1 -34.03 46.25 12.62
N SER A 2 -33.18 45.70 11.75
CA SER A 2 -32.94 44.30 11.39
C SER A 2 -31.48 44.05 10.97
N ASP A 3 -31.07 42.80 11.12
CA ASP A 3 -29.84 42.15 10.61
C ASP A 3 -29.59 42.39 9.12
N GLU A 4 -28.33 42.57 8.73
CA GLU A 4 -27.81 41.94 7.51
C GLU A 4 -26.29 41.74 7.61
N GLU A 5 -25.87 40.49 7.82
CA GLU A 5 -24.46 40.05 7.89
C GLU A 5 -23.75 40.23 6.55
N ASP A 6 -22.65 40.99 6.53
CA ASP A 6 -21.68 40.99 5.43
C ASP A 6 -20.51 40.06 5.77
N GLY A 7 -20.73 38.75 5.59
CA GLY A 7 -19.71 37.72 5.77
C GLY A 7 -18.71 37.69 4.59
N PRO A 8 -17.45 37.29 4.79
CA PRO A 8 -16.43 37.32 3.74
C PRO A 8 -16.80 36.41 2.56
N LEU A 9 -16.85 36.98 1.36
CA LEU A 9 -17.12 36.29 0.09
C LEU A 9 -16.03 35.22 -0.18
N VAL A 10 -16.29 33.98 0.19
CA VAL A 10 -15.43 32.84 -0.11
C VAL A 10 -15.45 32.61 -1.63
N LYS A 11 -14.37 32.98 -2.32
CA LYS A 11 -14.19 32.72 -3.75
C LYS A 11 -14.18 31.21 -3.98
N LYS A 12 -15.30 30.66 -4.47
CA LYS A 12 -15.41 29.24 -4.81
C LYS A 12 -14.32 28.87 -5.82
N ALA A 13 -13.48 27.89 -5.47
CA ALA A 13 -12.44 27.39 -6.37
C ALA A 13 -13.09 26.86 -7.66
N ARG A 14 -12.63 27.37 -8.81
CA ARG A 14 -13.15 26.97 -10.12
C ARG A 14 -12.77 25.50 -10.36
N VAL A 15 -13.78 24.63 -10.39
CA VAL A 15 -13.61 23.21 -10.67
C VAL A 15 -13.29 23.04 -12.15
N PHE A 16 -12.16 22.40 -12.44
CA PHE A 16 -11.78 22.03 -13.80
C PHE A 16 -12.17 20.57 -14.03
N TYR A 17 -12.85 20.29 -15.14
CA TYR A 17 -13.19 18.95 -15.57
C TYR A 17 -12.27 18.57 -16.74
N GLY A 18 -11.47 17.50 -16.58
CA GLY A 18 -10.42 17.07 -17.52
C GLY A 18 -9.10 16.71 -16.82
N SER A 19 -8.07 16.30 -17.56
CA SER A 19 -6.74 16.06 -16.97
C SER A 19 -6.10 17.39 -16.55
N LEU A 20 -5.65 17.45 -15.30
CA LEU A 20 -4.93 18.60 -14.72
C LEU A 20 -3.41 18.45 -14.82
N GLU A 21 -2.90 17.40 -15.48
CA GLU A 21 -1.48 17.06 -15.51
C GLU A 21 -0.58 18.20 -16.00
N GLU A 22 -0.98 18.89 -17.06
CA GLU A 22 -0.17 19.96 -17.67
C GLU A 22 -0.07 21.20 -16.76
N LYS A 23 -1.15 21.51 -16.05
CA LYS A 23 -1.25 22.67 -15.16
C LYS A 23 -0.52 22.45 -13.84
N GLU A 24 -0.57 21.22 -13.31
CA GLU A 24 0.22 20.83 -12.13
C GLU A 24 1.72 20.79 -12.47
N ARG A 25 2.09 20.33 -13.67
CA ARG A 25 3.48 20.32 -14.15
C ARG A 25 4.06 21.72 -14.27
N GLU A 26 3.27 22.69 -14.73
CA GLU A 26 3.67 24.09 -14.80
C GLU A 26 3.85 24.71 -13.41
N ARG A 27 2.94 24.46 -12.45
CA ARG A 27 3.12 24.90 -11.05
C ARG A 27 4.39 24.32 -10.44
N LEU A 28 4.62 23.02 -10.58
CA LEU A 28 5.81 22.37 -10.05
C LEU A 28 7.09 22.96 -10.67
N SER A 29 7.08 23.28 -11.97
CA SER A 29 8.22 23.92 -12.65
C SER A 29 8.45 25.38 -12.23
N ALA A 30 7.40 26.08 -11.80
CA ALA A 30 7.49 27.44 -11.28
C ALA A 30 7.97 27.46 -9.83
N GLU A 31 7.52 26.50 -9.02
CA GLU A 31 7.96 26.29 -7.63
C GLU A 31 9.43 25.81 -7.57
N SER A 32 9.89 25.06 -8.58
CA SER A 32 11.25 24.53 -8.67
C SER A 32 12.29 25.53 -9.22
N LYS A 33 11.97 26.82 -9.35
CA LYS A 33 12.95 27.85 -9.71
C LYS A 33 13.59 28.43 -8.43
N PRO A 34 14.82 28.05 -8.07
CA PRO A 34 15.53 28.75 -7.01
C PRO A 34 15.92 30.15 -7.49
N SER A 35 15.68 31.16 -6.65
CA SER A 35 16.26 32.50 -6.81
C SER A 35 17.78 32.41 -6.97
N PRO A 36 18.40 33.32 -7.76
CA PRO A 36 19.78 33.16 -8.16
C PRO A 36 20.72 33.69 -7.07
N GLU A 37 21.59 32.86 -6.50
CA GLU A 37 23.00 33.20 -6.29
C GLU A 37 23.83 32.09 -5.62
N THR A 38 24.76 31.55 -6.44
CA THR A 38 26.12 31.15 -6.09
C THR A 38 26.35 29.93 -5.18
N GLY A 39 26.87 28.84 -5.78
CA GLY A 39 27.68 27.83 -5.05
C GLY A 39 26.99 26.50 -4.72
N VAL A 40 26.40 25.83 -5.73
CA VAL A 40 25.63 24.58 -5.55
C VAL A 40 26.43 23.42 -4.94
N GLN A 41 27.76 23.38 -5.03
CA GLN A 41 28.54 22.26 -4.48
C GLN A 41 28.93 22.44 -3.00
N THR A 42 29.23 23.66 -2.56
CA THR A 42 29.54 23.98 -1.16
C THR A 42 28.28 24.04 -0.30
N GLY A 43 27.17 24.55 -0.86
CA GLY A 43 25.88 24.67 -0.17
C GLY A 43 25.27 23.33 0.24
N VAL A 44 25.43 22.30 -0.60
CA VAL A 44 24.92 20.95 -0.32
C VAL A 44 25.67 20.32 0.86
N GLN A 45 26.99 20.47 0.93
CA GLN A 45 27.77 19.94 2.05
C GLN A 45 27.50 20.70 3.35
N THR A 46 27.34 22.03 3.29
CA THR A 46 26.98 22.83 4.47
C THR A 46 25.56 22.54 4.95
N GLY A 47 24.62 22.31 4.03
CA GLY A 47 23.24 21.96 4.37
C GLY A 47 23.13 20.59 5.02
N ILE A 48 23.89 19.61 4.52
CA ILE A 48 23.99 18.28 5.12
C ILE A 48 24.64 18.38 6.51
N GLN A 49 25.75 19.11 6.65
CA GLN A 49 26.44 19.26 7.94
C GLN A 49 25.58 19.98 9.00
N ALA A 50 24.88 21.04 8.62
CA ALA A 50 23.94 21.74 9.50
C ALA A 50 22.75 20.85 9.87
N GLY A 51 22.24 20.04 8.93
CA GLY A 51 21.18 19.07 9.17
C GLY A 51 21.60 17.96 10.15
N ILE A 52 22.85 17.50 10.10
CA ILE A 52 23.41 16.53 11.04
C ILE A 52 23.55 17.15 12.44
N GLN A 53 24.11 18.37 12.55
CA GLN A 53 24.30 19.05 13.85
C GLN A 53 22.97 19.42 14.52
N ALA A 54 21.96 19.78 13.74
CA ALA A 54 20.61 20.04 14.25
C ALA A 54 19.85 18.77 14.66
N GLY A 55 20.41 17.57 14.41
CA GLY A 55 19.74 16.29 14.68
C GLY A 55 18.64 15.94 13.67
N ASN A 56 18.52 16.70 12.58
CA ASN A 56 17.52 16.46 11.53
C ASN A 56 17.93 15.33 10.57
N ILE A 57 19.23 15.06 10.46
CA ILE A 57 19.79 13.98 9.65
C ILE A 57 20.40 12.93 10.57
N ASN A 58 19.70 11.82 10.74
CA ASN A 58 20.16 10.65 11.48
C ASN A 58 20.90 9.70 10.55
N ILE A 59 22.15 10.01 10.22
CA ILE A 59 23.08 9.04 9.60
C ILE A 59 23.68 8.17 10.70
N SER A 60 22.86 7.28 11.25
CA SER A 60 23.32 6.21 12.12
C SER A 60 24.17 5.25 11.30
N SER A 61 25.47 5.18 11.57
CA SER A 61 26.36 4.17 11.00
C SER A 61 26.11 2.78 11.62
N GLY A 62 24.90 2.25 11.43
CA GLY A 62 24.59 0.84 11.65
C GLY A 62 23.81 0.47 12.92
N GLU A 63 23.19 1.41 13.64
CA GLU A 63 22.26 1.03 14.71
C GLU A 63 20.85 0.88 14.13
N THR A 64 20.53 -0.34 13.70
CA THR A 64 19.16 -0.74 13.39
C THR A 64 18.42 -0.99 14.70
N LEU A 65 17.40 -0.17 15.01
CA LEU A 65 16.43 -0.52 16.05
C LEU A 65 15.71 -1.80 15.60
N GLU A 66 15.93 -2.90 16.32
CA GLU A 66 15.20 -4.14 16.13
C GLU A 66 13.73 -3.89 16.47
N ILE A 67 12.91 -3.67 15.45
CA ILE A 67 11.46 -3.59 15.60
C ILE A 67 11.02 -4.93 16.19
N GLU A 68 10.40 -4.87 17.36
CA GLU A 68 10.03 -6.02 18.19
C GLU A 68 9.49 -7.20 17.37
N GLU A 69 10.18 -8.34 17.47
CA GLU A 69 9.92 -9.61 16.75
C GLU A 69 8.46 -10.07 16.83
N ARG A 70 7.75 -9.73 17.90
CA ARG A 70 6.34 -10.07 18.13
C ARG A 70 5.35 -9.44 17.15
N VAL A 71 5.65 -8.23 16.63
CA VAL A 71 4.81 -7.61 15.59
C VAL A 71 5.05 -8.33 14.25
N SER A 72 6.27 -8.80 14.02
CA SER A 72 6.67 -9.56 12.84
C SER A 72 5.99 -10.93 12.79
N GLU A 73 5.90 -11.65 13.91
CA GLU A 73 5.27 -12.97 13.98
C GLU A 73 3.81 -12.94 13.49
N ARG A 74 3.00 -12.02 14.02
CA ARG A 74 1.58 -11.91 13.62
C ARG A 74 1.44 -11.52 12.14
N GLN A 75 2.31 -10.65 11.63
CA GLN A 75 2.33 -10.29 10.22
C GLN A 75 2.75 -11.49 9.36
N HIS A 76 3.73 -12.26 9.82
CA HIS A 76 4.23 -13.44 9.15
C HIS A 76 3.17 -14.55 9.07
N GLU A 77 2.45 -14.81 10.17
CA GLU A 77 1.33 -15.76 10.19
C GLU A 77 0.25 -15.40 9.17
N VAL A 78 -0.16 -14.14 9.12
CA VAL A 78 -1.16 -13.65 8.16
C VAL A 78 -0.66 -13.84 6.72
N LEU A 79 0.61 -13.53 6.44
CA LEU A 79 1.21 -13.75 5.12
C LEU A 79 1.24 -15.24 4.75
N LEU A 80 1.59 -16.12 5.69
CA LEU A 80 1.59 -17.57 5.48
C LEU A 80 0.18 -18.10 5.17
N GLU A 81 -0.86 -17.61 5.82
CA GLU A 81 -2.25 -17.97 5.50
C GLU A 81 -2.64 -17.57 4.08
N PHE A 82 -2.27 -16.36 3.65
CA PHE A 82 -2.50 -15.91 2.28
C PHE A 82 -1.77 -16.76 1.26
N GLU A 83 -0.52 -17.14 1.53
CA GLU A 83 0.26 -18.01 0.66
C GLU A 83 -0.32 -19.41 0.58
N ARG A 84 -0.76 -19.98 1.72
CA ARG A 84 -1.45 -21.28 1.77
C ARG A 84 -2.72 -21.24 0.93
N ARG A 85 -3.54 -20.20 1.09
CA ARG A 85 -4.79 -20.03 0.33
C ARG A 85 -4.52 -19.77 -1.15
N ARG A 86 -3.46 -19.04 -1.49
CA ARG A 86 -3.04 -18.80 -2.89
C ARG A 86 -2.57 -20.10 -3.53
N ARG A 87 -1.76 -20.90 -2.83
CA ARG A 87 -1.25 -22.19 -3.31
C ARG A 87 -2.40 -23.17 -3.52
N ALA A 88 -3.35 -23.26 -2.59
CA ALA A 88 -4.53 -24.12 -2.74
C ALA A 88 -5.33 -23.82 -4.02
N ARG A 89 -5.60 -22.54 -4.31
CA ARG A 89 -6.28 -22.13 -5.55
C ARG A 89 -5.48 -22.35 -6.83
N GLN A 90 -4.15 -22.44 -6.73
CA GLN A 90 -3.27 -22.65 -7.87
C GLN A 90 -3.15 -24.14 -8.23
N ILE A 91 -3.44 -25.04 -7.28
CA ILE A 91 -3.46 -26.48 -7.56
C ILE A 91 -4.61 -26.74 -8.53
N THR A 92 -4.25 -27.17 -9.74
CA THR A 92 -5.24 -27.56 -10.75
C THR A 92 -5.85 -28.89 -10.33
N VAL A 93 -7.12 -28.86 -9.98
CA VAL A 93 -7.93 -30.04 -9.67
C VAL A 93 -8.74 -30.46 -10.90
N SER A 94 -9.05 -31.75 -10.99
CA SER A 94 -9.94 -32.29 -12.02
C SER A 94 -11.32 -31.62 -11.95
N THR A 95 -11.91 -31.34 -13.11
CA THR A 95 -13.29 -30.84 -13.21
C THR A 95 -14.33 -31.95 -13.12
N ASP A 96 -13.92 -33.22 -13.24
CA ASP A 96 -14.84 -34.35 -13.15
C ASP A 96 -15.15 -34.71 -11.68
N ASP A 97 -16.44 -34.77 -11.37
CA ASP A 97 -16.94 -35.08 -10.03
C ASP A 97 -16.60 -36.51 -9.60
N THR A 98 -16.48 -37.44 -10.55
CA THR A 98 -16.17 -38.84 -10.21
C THR A 98 -14.73 -39.00 -9.72
N GLU A 99 -13.80 -38.30 -10.36
CA GLU A 99 -12.39 -38.26 -9.96
C GLU A 99 -12.20 -37.54 -8.63
N VAL A 100 -12.90 -36.43 -8.41
CA VAL A 100 -12.88 -35.72 -7.11
C VAL A 100 -13.37 -36.62 -5.98
N LYS A 101 -14.48 -37.35 -6.19
CA LYS A 101 -14.99 -38.32 -5.21
C LYS A 101 -14.02 -39.47 -4.94
N ALA A 102 -13.29 -39.92 -5.96
CA ALA A 102 -12.25 -40.93 -5.80
C ALA A 102 -11.06 -40.38 -4.98
N GLY A 103 -10.64 -39.15 -5.24
CA GLY A 103 -9.61 -38.45 -4.49
C GLY A 103 -9.98 -38.29 -3.01
N LEU A 104 -11.19 -37.80 -2.71
CA LEU A 104 -11.70 -37.67 -1.35
C LEU A 104 -11.74 -39.01 -0.62
N ARG A 105 -12.17 -40.08 -1.31
CA ARG A 105 -12.14 -41.44 -0.74
C ARG A 105 -10.72 -41.93 -0.45
N ALA A 106 -9.76 -41.64 -1.33
CA ALA A 106 -8.35 -42.01 -1.13
C ALA A 106 -7.70 -41.25 0.04
N LEU A 107 -8.11 -40.00 0.25
CA LEU A 107 -7.70 -39.16 1.38
C LEU A 107 -8.41 -39.53 2.69
N GLY A 108 -9.46 -40.37 2.64
CA GLY A 108 -10.26 -40.74 3.81
C GLY A 108 -11.20 -39.63 4.29
N GLU A 109 -11.41 -38.59 3.47
CA GLU A 109 -12.32 -37.50 3.76
C GLU A 109 -13.77 -37.88 3.41
N PRO A 110 -14.78 -37.30 4.09
CA PRO A 110 -16.17 -37.49 3.72
C PRO A 110 -16.38 -37.14 2.24
N ILE A 111 -17.02 -38.03 1.47
CA ILE A 111 -17.18 -37.84 0.02
C ILE A 111 -18.15 -36.69 -0.26
N THR A 112 -19.28 -36.67 0.45
CA THR A 112 -20.29 -35.62 0.33
C THR A 112 -20.84 -35.18 1.68
N VAL A 113 -20.76 -33.88 1.96
CA VAL A 113 -21.37 -33.24 3.13
C VAL A 113 -22.77 -32.72 2.79
N PHE A 114 -23.65 -32.60 3.78
CA PHE A 114 -25.00 -32.07 3.57
C PHE A 114 -24.96 -30.61 3.09
N GLY A 115 -25.70 -30.32 2.02
CA GLY A 115 -25.78 -28.97 1.44
C GLY A 115 -24.61 -28.57 0.54
N GLU A 116 -23.62 -29.46 0.33
CA GLU A 116 -22.51 -29.18 -0.58
C GLU A 116 -22.91 -29.39 -2.05
N GLY A 117 -22.46 -28.51 -2.94
CA GLY A 117 -22.51 -28.71 -4.39
C GLY A 117 -21.26 -29.41 -4.95
N PRO A 118 -21.26 -29.79 -6.24
CA PRO A 118 -20.06 -30.29 -6.94
C PRO A 118 -18.89 -29.29 -6.95
N ALA A 119 -19.17 -27.98 -6.86
CA ALA A 119 -18.14 -26.96 -6.76
C ALA A 119 -17.47 -26.96 -5.39
N ASP A 120 -18.26 -26.98 -4.32
CA ASP A 120 -17.76 -27.00 -2.94
C ASP A 120 -16.97 -28.27 -2.65
N ARG A 121 -17.42 -29.41 -3.20
CA ARG A 121 -16.71 -30.68 -3.11
C ARG A 121 -15.31 -30.62 -3.73
N ARG A 122 -15.17 -29.92 -4.86
CA ARG A 122 -13.91 -29.76 -5.58
C ARG A 122 -12.96 -28.75 -4.91
N GLU A 123 -13.49 -27.83 -4.10
CA GLU A 123 -12.68 -26.87 -3.34
C GLU A 123 -11.98 -27.51 -2.13
N ARG A 124 -12.56 -28.58 -1.57
CA ARG A 124 -11.95 -29.35 -0.48
C ARG A 124 -10.81 -30.24 -0.96
#